data_AF-A0AA39NUF7-F1
#
_entry.id   AF-A0AA39NUF7-F1
#
_cell.length_a   1.000
_cell.length_b   1.000
_cell.length_c   1.000
_cell.angle_alpha   90.00
_cell.angle_beta   90.00
_cell.angle_gamma   90.00
#
_symmetry.space_group_name_H-M   'P 1'
#
loop_
_entity.id
_entity.type
_entity.pdbx_description
1 polymer ?
#
loop_
_entity_poly.entity_id
_entity_poly.type
_entity_poly.pdbx_seq_one_letter_code
_entity_poly.pdbx_strand_id
1 'polypeptide(L)'
;MSIISTDSTSSHLTKPFIFHAVHTSRTGYVKKTCTMLQLRTAAVDFVKSDATVENREQFSSPQVFASHNPVVLPMEEPKDNAKAKTVCPYPTSSGVVFVPAPIDMPPQYQPSAGHNDATASLDVRAILDSLQKAATLQLETFKEEFQKTNDSKIDALQQKLEAVQEDNEDLKEQVTTLKEEGEKRKQEIAALKSETVDLRGRIAELEREYEDVHGWLSDKDTGYMDRIRLRHILDCGQARLAQVAKIPVSNDYPSLSTTDWSRAWRHRLSQCADNAERLAKARSILADCDDPDTRDMPDDVLGHFTVKPSDTRLDGDRTAHPEKVGEQAYKGVVERQPEGQRPLLRQVIAYGLKFHLDSN
;
A
#
# COMPACT_ATOMS: atom_id res chain seq x y z
N MET A 1 -29.92 46.56 16.58
CA MET A 1 -30.76 46.79 17.79
C MET A 1 -30.31 45.80 18.85
N SER A 2 -29.80 46.26 19.99
CA SER A 2 -29.37 45.35 21.05
C SER A 2 -30.59 44.81 21.79
N ILE A 3 -30.82 43.49 21.72
CA ILE A 3 -32.01 42.82 22.28
C ILE A 3 -31.79 42.41 23.75
N ILE A 4 -30.54 42.40 24.20
CA ILE A 4 -30.09 41.84 25.47
C ILE A 4 -29.64 42.98 26.40
N SER A 5 -30.20 43.02 27.60
CA SER A 5 -29.83 43.97 28.66
C SER A 5 -29.07 43.23 29.76
N THR A 6 -27.90 43.74 30.16
CA THR A 6 -27.02 43.11 31.16
C THR A 6 -27.14 43.67 32.57
N ASP A 7 -27.92 44.75 32.77
CA ASP A 7 -27.99 45.43 34.07
C ASP A 7 -29.05 44.83 35.00
N SER A 8 -28.63 44.46 36.22
CA SER A 8 -29.45 43.81 37.25
C SER A 8 -30.38 44.74 38.05
N THR A 9 -30.52 46.02 37.68
CA THR A 9 -31.32 46.99 38.47
C THR A 9 -32.38 47.69 37.63
N SER A 10 -33.54 47.06 37.45
CA SER A 10 -34.80 47.73 37.07
C SER A 10 -35.99 46.79 37.34
N SER A 11 -36.82 47.15 38.31
CA SER A 11 -37.80 46.31 38.99
C SER A 11 -39.24 46.34 38.43
N HIS A 12 -39.52 46.98 37.29
CA HIS A 12 -40.89 47.05 36.78
C HIS A 12 -40.96 46.91 35.26
N LEU A 13 -40.86 45.68 34.74
CA LEU A 13 -41.27 45.33 33.38
C LEU A 13 -41.47 43.81 33.33
N THR A 14 -42.54 43.35 32.67
CA THR A 14 -42.86 41.93 32.42
C THR A 14 -41.76 41.30 31.53
N LYS A 15 -41.06 40.29 32.05
CA LYS A 15 -39.90 39.66 31.40
C LYS A 15 -40.29 38.27 30.89
N PRO A 16 -40.25 37.99 29.57
CA PRO A 16 -40.79 36.75 29.06
C PRO A 16 -39.82 35.55 29.09
N PHE A 17 -38.49 35.71 29.08
CA PHE A 17 -37.54 34.58 29.04
C PHE A 17 -36.19 34.85 29.74
N ILE A 18 -35.60 33.79 30.29
CA ILE A 18 -34.29 33.76 30.96
C ILE A 18 -33.44 32.66 30.30
N PHE A 19 -32.17 32.92 30.00
CA PHE A 19 -31.21 31.88 29.60
C PHE A 19 -29.93 31.95 30.43
N HIS A 20 -29.28 30.80 30.61
CA HIS A 20 -28.08 30.64 31.44
C HIS A 20 -27.00 29.89 30.64
N ALA A 21 -25.80 30.47 30.53
CA ALA A 21 -24.65 29.84 29.87
C ALA A 21 -23.76 29.16 30.92
N VAL A 22 -23.57 27.84 30.80
CA VAL A 22 -22.94 26.99 31.81
C VAL A 22 -21.49 27.36 32.12
N HIS A 23 -20.79 28.03 31.19
CA HIS A 23 -19.37 28.36 31.34
C HIS A 23 -19.10 29.78 31.90
N THR A 24 -20.08 30.69 31.90
CA THR A 24 -19.84 32.10 32.30
C THR A 24 -20.75 32.62 33.42
N SER A 25 -21.66 31.78 33.95
CA SER A 25 -22.63 32.14 35.01
C SER A 25 -23.42 33.43 34.75
N ARG A 26 -23.51 33.86 33.48
CA ARG A 26 -24.23 35.07 33.08
C ARG A 26 -25.65 34.74 32.64
N THR A 27 -26.57 35.61 33.03
CA THR A 27 -28.00 35.51 32.73
C THR A 27 -28.39 36.65 31.81
N GLY A 28 -28.90 36.32 30.62
CA GLY A 28 -29.39 37.32 29.67
C GLY A 28 -30.92 37.39 29.65
N TYR A 29 -31.46 38.59 29.42
CA TYR A 29 -32.90 38.85 29.32
C TYR A 29 -33.27 39.40 27.94
N VAL A 30 -34.36 38.90 27.36
CA VAL A 30 -34.93 39.42 26.10
C VAL A 30 -36.13 40.29 26.40
N LYS A 31 -36.10 41.55 25.93
CA LYS A 31 -37.03 42.61 26.37
C LYS A 31 -38.37 42.66 25.63
N LYS A 32 -38.66 41.77 24.66
CA LYS A 32 -39.89 41.81 23.84
C LYS A 32 -40.35 40.41 23.40
N THR A 33 -41.60 40.30 22.94
CA THR A 33 -42.10 39.11 22.22
C THR A 33 -41.24 38.87 20.99
N CYS A 34 -40.61 37.70 20.91
CA CYS A 34 -39.76 37.32 19.79
C CYS A 34 -40.09 35.88 19.37
N THR A 35 -39.87 35.57 18.10
CA THR A 35 -40.03 34.20 17.59
C THR A 35 -38.86 33.31 18.04
N MET A 36 -39.05 31.99 18.09
CA MET A 36 -37.99 31.05 18.45
C MET A 36 -36.75 31.18 17.55
N LEU A 37 -36.95 31.55 16.28
CA LEU A 37 -35.85 31.82 15.35
C LEU A 37 -35.03 33.04 15.79
N GLN A 38 -35.69 34.15 16.12
CA GLN A 38 -35.03 35.37 16.61
C GLN A 38 -34.30 35.12 17.93
N LEU A 39 -34.88 34.31 18.81
CA LEU A 39 -34.28 33.95 20.10
C LEU A 39 -33.03 33.08 19.90
N ARG A 40 -33.07 32.10 18.98
CA ARG A 40 -31.89 31.29 18.61
C ARG A 40 -30.78 32.15 18.03
N THR A 41 -31.09 33.07 17.13
CA THR A 41 -30.10 34.00 16.55
C THR A 41 -29.46 34.86 17.64
N ALA A 42 -30.26 35.43 18.55
CA ALA A 42 -29.74 36.23 19.65
C ALA A 42 -28.86 35.43 20.62
N ALA A 43 -29.20 34.17 20.90
CA ALA A 43 -28.39 33.28 21.74
C ALA A 43 -27.05 32.92 21.07
N VAL A 44 -27.06 32.65 19.76
CA VAL A 44 -25.84 32.40 18.98
C VAL A 44 -24.91 33.62 19.00
N ASP A 45 -25.47 34.82 18.81
CA ASP A 45 -24.69 36.06 18.83
C ASP A 45 -24.11 36.36 20.23
N PHE A 46 -24.87 36.05 21.29
CA PHE A 46 -24.41 36.18 22.67
C PHE A 46 -23.23 35.24 22.98
N VAL A 47 -23.32 33.96 22.57
CA VAL A 47 -22.23 32.99 22.73
C VAL A 47 -20.98 33.38 21.92
N LYS A 48 -21.17 33.91 20.70
CA LYS A 48 -20.05 34.43 19.88
C LYS A 48 -19.33 35.61 20.54
N SER A 49 -20.04 36.45 21.30
CA SER A 49 -19.43 37.57 22.01
C SER A 49 -18.61 37.14 23.24
N ASP A 50 -18.91 35.98 23.83
CA ASP A 50 -18.23 35.42 25.02
C ASP A 50 -17.03 34.52 24.68
N ALA A 51 -16.83 34.15 23.41
CA ALA A 51 -15.66 33.37 22.98
C ALA A 51 -14.39 34.25 22.94
N THR A 52 -13.33 33.83 23.65
CA THR A 52 -11.99 34.46 23.61
C THR A 52 -11.40 34.41 22.19
N VAL A 53 -10.44 35.30 21.91
CA VAL A 53 -9.79 35.42 20.58
C VAL A 53 -9.17 34.08 20.13
N GLU A 54 -8.59 33.31 21.05
CA GLU A 54 -8.04 31.97 20.79
C GLU A 54 -9.11 30.94 20.34
N ASN A 55 -10.33 31.04 20.85
CA ASN A 55 -11.45 30.20 20.42
C ASN A 55 -12.05 30.64 19.07
N ARG A 56 -11.77 31.86 18.58
CA ARG A 56 -12.23 32.32 17.26
C ARG A 56 -11.32 31.85 16.12
N GLU A 57 -10.02 31.74 16.38
CA GLU A 57 -9.04 31.29 15.37
C GLU A 57 -9.12 29.77 15.13
N GLN A 58 -9.39 28.97 16.17
CA GLN A 58 -9.49 27.51 16.09
C GLN A 58 -10.76 26.99 15.38
N PHE A 59 -11.80 27.83 15.26
CA PHE A 59 -13.10 27.47 14.67
C PHE A 59 -13.46 28.31 13.43
N SER A 60 -12.45 28.77 12.68
CA SER A 60 -12.60 29.60 11.48
C SER A 60 -13.32 28.91 10.30
N SER A 61 -13.77 27.66 10.47
CA SER A 61 -14.74 26.99 9.60
C SER A 61 -15.88 26.43 10.47
N PRO A 62 -17.08 27.03 10.50
CA PRO A 62 -18.21 26.42 11.18
C PRO A 62 -18.69 25.20 10.39
N GLN A 63 -18.10 24.03 10.64
CA GLN A 63 -18.78 22.78 10.35
C GLN A 63 -19.89 22.62 11.39
N VAL A 64 -21.12 22.70 10.91
CA VAL A 64 -22.31 22.29 11.65
C VAL A 64 -22.12 20.81 11.99
N PHE A 65 -21.81 20.50 13.25
CA PHE A 65 -21.92 19.13 13.77
C PHE A 65 -23.41 18.81 13.94
N ALA A 66 -24.11 18.66 12.82
CA ALA A 66 -25.30 17.82 12.76
C ALA A 66 -24.77 16.38 12.82
N SER A 67 -25.16 15.66 13.87
CA SER A 67 -24.76 14.27 14.09
C SER A 67 -24.89 13.46 12.81
N HIS A 68 -23.78 12.96 12.30
CA HIS A 68 -23.78 11.94 11.27
C HIS A 68 -24.23 10.62 11.89
N ASN A 69 -25.52 10.32 11.73
CA ASN A 69 -26.02 8.96 11.73
C ASN A 69 -27.04 8.83 10.57
N PRO A 70 -26.85 7.91 9.60
CA PRO A 70 -27.67 7.83 8.41
C PRO A 70 -28.89 6.95 8.69
N VAL A 71 -29.91 7.51 9.33
CA VAL A 71 -31.28 6.98 9.23
C VAL A 71 -32.21 8.16 9.00
N VAL A 72 -32.58 8.35 7.74
CA VAL A 72 -33.63 9.29 7.34
C VAL A 72 -34.96 8.68 7.77
N LEU A 73 -35.47 9.07 8.93
CA LEU A 73 -36.91 9.07 9.18
C LEU A 73 -37.43 10.48 8.86
N PRO A 74 -38.52 10.62 8.11
CA PRO A 74 -39.11 11.93 7.85
C PRO A 74 -39.69 12.45 9.18
N MET A 75 -38.97 13.33 9.86
CA MET A 75 -39.54 14.10 10.96
C MET A 75 -40.26 15.30 10.37
N GLU A 76 -41.60 15.28 10.43
CA GLU A 76 -42.44 16.45 10.19
C GLU A 76 -42.05 17.59 11.13
N GLU A 77 -41.93 18.80 10.58
CA GLU A 77 -41.75 20.04 11.34
C GLU A 77 -42.94 20.24 12.31
N PRO A 78 -42.71 20.44 13.63
CA PRO A 78 -43.80 20.75 14.54
C PRO A 78 -44.35 22.14 14.22
N LYS A 79 -45.64 22.23 13.90
CA LYS A 79 -46.37 23.50 13.84
C LYS A 79 -46.20 24.24 15.18
N ASP A 80 -46.03 25.55 15.06
CA ASP A 80 -45.42 26.55 15.95
C ASP A 80 -46.00 26.72 17.39
N ASN A 81 -46.62 25.70 17.98
CA ASN A 81 -47.39 25.83 19.24
C ASN A 81 -47.11 24.73 20.29
N ALA A 82 -46.01 23.96 20.18
CA ALA A 82 -45.74 22.83 21.08
C ALA A 82 -44.82 23.18 22.27
N LYS A 83 -45.29 22.91 23.49
CA LYS A 83 -44.48 22.92 24.73
C LYS A 83 -43.48 21.76 24.70
N ALA A 84 -42.19 22.05 24.60
CA ALA A 84 -41.15 21.03 24.61
C ALA A 84 -40.65 20.73 26.04
N LYS A 85 -40.54 19.44 26.36
CA LYS A 85 -39.82 18.88 27.51
C LYS A 85 -38.58 18.19 26.93
N THR A 86 -37.38 18.57 27.37
CA THR A 86 -36.16 17.79 27.10
C THR A 86 -35.39 17.59 28.40
N VAL A 87 -35.22 16.32 28.76
CA VAL A 87 -34.28 15.87 29.79
C VAL A 87 -33.21 15.09 29.02
N CYS A 88 -31.98 15.59 28.99
CA CYS A 88 -30.83 14.89 28.42
C CYS A 88 -30.03 14.27 29.57
N PRO A 89 -29.71 12.96 29.55
CA PRO A 89 -29.02 12.31 30.66
C PRO A 89 -27.47 12.32 30.54
N TYR A 90 -26.88 13.04 29.59
CA TYR A 90 -25.42 13.04 29.38
C TYR A 90 -24.73 14.30 29.90
N PRO A 91 -23.65 14.19 30.70
CA PRO A 91 -22.96 15.32 31.33
C PRO A 91 -22.11 16.19 30.37
N THR A 92 -22.00 15.84 29.10
CA THR A 92 -21.25 16.61 28.07
C THR A 92 -22.17 17.35 27.09
N SER A 93 -23.48 17.35 27.31
CA SER A 93 -24.46 17.97 26.43
C SER A 93 -24.80 19.38 26.90
N SER A 94 -24.37 20.41 26.16
CA SER A 94 -24.76 21.80 26.38
C SER A 94 -26.26 21.99 26.09
N GLY A 95 -27.09 22.04 27.13
CA GLY A 95 -28.54 22.21 27.04
C GLY A 95 -29.03 23.58 27.50
N VAL A 96 -30.07 24.10 26.85
CA VAL A 96 -30.83 25.27 27.32
C VAL A 96 -32.05 24.77 28.08
N VAL A 97 -32.25 25.25 29.31
CA VAL A 97 -33.42 24.95 30.15
C VAL A 97 -34.43 26.09 30.08
N PHE A 98 -35.69 25.78 29.80
CA PHE A 98 -36.80 26.73 29.86
C PHE A 98 -37.66 26.44 31.09
N VAL A 99 -37.85 27.44 31.95
CA VAL A 99 -38.76 27.36 33.10
C VAL A 99 -39.90 28.34 32.87
N PRO A 100 -41.18 27.91 32.90
CA PRO A 100 -42.31 28.83 32.84
C PRO A 100 -42.30 29.74 34.08
N ALA A 101 -42.47 31.04 33.88
CA ALA A 101 -42.71 31.96 35.00
C ALA A 101 -44.06 31.62 35.67
N PRO A 102 -44.17 31.70 37.01
CA PRO A 102 -45.44 31.56 37.71
C PRO A 102 -46.45 32.57 37.17
N ILE A 103 -47.62 32.09 36.77
CA ILE A 103 -48.76 32.95 36.47
C ILE A 103 -49.36 33.35 37.81
N ASP A 104 -48.89 34.47 38.35
CA ASP A 104 -49.65 35.18 39.38
C ASP A 104 -50.72 36.02 38.68
N MET A 105 -51.97 35.55 38.79
CA MET A 105 -53.06 36.47 39.10
C MET A 105 -54.17 35.68 39.84
N PRO A 106 -54.44 35.98 41.12
CA PRO A 106 -55.66 35.49 41.77
C PRO A 106 -56.86 36.17 41.09
N PRO A 107 -58.01 35.49 40.92
CA PRO A 107 -59.19 36.16 40.41
C PRO A 107 -59.60 37.28 41.38
N GLN A 108 -59.71 38.49 40.84
CA GLN A 108 -60.23 39.67 41.51
C GLN A 108 -61.66 39.39 42.00
N TYR A 109 -61.85 39.55 43.29
CA TYR A 109 -63.16 39.74 43.89
C TYR A 109 -63.76 41.05 43.37
N GLN A 110 -64.91 40.98 42.71
CA GLN A 110 -65.83 42.11 42.58
C GLN A 110 -67.20 41.73 43.18
N PRO A 111 -67.74 42.52 44.12
CA PRO A 111 -69.01 42.25 44.76
C PRO A 111 -70.16 42.99 44.07
N SER A 112 -71.26 42.28 43.79
CA SER A 112 -72.60 42.85 43.64
C SER A 112 -73.60 41.70 43.66
N ALA A 113 -74.29 41.44 44.76
CA ALA A 113 -75.49 42.14 45.25
C ALA A 113 -76.77 41.43 44.77
N GLY A 114 -77.41 40.76 45.73
CA GLY A 114 -78.87 40.67 45.83
C GLY A 114 -79.57 39.59 45.02
N HIS A 115 -79.87 38.47 45.67
CA HIS A 115 -81.29 38.15 45.89
C HIS A 115 -81.45 37.31 47.15
N ASN A 116 -82.15 37.90 48.12
CA ASN A 116 -82.65 37.25 49.31
C ASN A 116 -83.68 36.20 48.87
N ASP A 117 -83.54 34.97 49.36
CA ASP A 117 -84.70 34.29 49.95
C ASP A 117 -84.31 33.09 50.82
N ALA A 118 -85.07 32.97 51.92
CA ALA A 118 -85.18 31.83 52.81
C ALA A 118 -83.91 31.37 53.58
N THR A 119 -83.82 31.87 54.81
CA THR A 119 -83.08 31.32 55.95
C THR A 119 -83.17 29.79 56.06
N ALA A 120 -82.12 29.11 55.59
CA ALA A 120 -81.75 27.79 56.08
C ALA A 120 -80.58 27.96 57.06
N SER A 121 -80.74 27.40 58.26
CA SER A 121 -79.71 27.34 59.31
C SER A 121 -78.42 26.74 58.75
N LEU A 122 -77.38 27.56 58.61
CA LEU A 122 -76.02 27.14 58.26
C LEU A 122 -75.42 26.34 59.42
N ASP A 123 -75.47 25.02 59.32
CA ASP A 123 -74.83 24.12 60.26
C ASP A 123 -73.31 24.04 59.97
N VAL A 124 -72.57 24.94 60.63
CA VAL A 124 -71.10 25.04 60.56
C VAL A 124 -70.42 23.71 60.89
N ARG A 125 -71.05 22.87 61.73
CA ARG A 125 -70.53 21.55 62.10
C ARG A 125 -70.61 20.57 60.93
N ALA A 126 -71.71 20.57 60.19
CA ALA A 126 -71.87 19.77 58.98
C ALA A 126 -70.86 20.16 57.89
N ILE A 127 -70.54 21.46 57.76
CA ILE A 127 -69.51 21.95 56.83
C ILE A 127 -68.13 21.43 57.24
N LEU A 128 -67.76 21.56 58.52
CA LEU A 128 -66.46 21.08 59.02
C LEU A 128 -66.31 19.56 58.85
N ASP A 129 -67.35 18.79 59.14
CA ASP A 129 -67.37 17.33 58.96
C ASP A 129 -67.26 16.94 57.48
N SER A 130 -67.91 17.68 56.57
CA SER A 130 -67.79 17.47 55.12
C SER A 130 -66.38 17.75 54.61
N LEU A 131 -65.72 18.78 55.17
CA LEU A 131 -64.39 19.21 54.77
C LEU A 131 -63.34 18.25 55.30
N GLN A 132 -63.52 17.75 56.52
CA GLN A 132 -62.68 16.69 57.09
C GLN A 132 -62.82 15.38 56.30
N LYS A 133 -64.05 14.98 55.94
CA LYS A 133 -64.29 13.82 55.07
C LYS A 133 -63.66 13.98 53.69
N ALA A 134 -63.78 15.17 53.09
CA ALA A 134 -63.15 15.47 51.80
C ALA A 134 -61.62 15.40 51.88
N ALA A 135 -61.02 15.94 52.94
CA ALA A 135 -59.57 15.89 53.16
C ALA A 135 -59.06 14.44 53.37
N THR A 136 -59.78 13.62 54.14
CA THR A 136 -59.41 12.20 54.30
C THR A 136 -59.52 11.42 53.00
N LEU A 137 -60.56 11.71 52.19
CA LEU A 137 -60.76 11.05 50.91
C LEU A 137 -59.67 11.44 49.90
N GLN A 138 -59.26 12.72 49.88
CA GLN A 138 -58.14 13.20 49.06
C GLN A 138 -56.79 12.62 49.49
N LEU A 139 -56.57 12.44 50.80
CA LEU A 139 -55.33 11.85 51.30
C LEU A 139 -55.22 10.37 50.90
N GLU A 140 -56.31 9.61 50.99
CA GLU A 140 -56.31 8.20 50.55
C GLU A 140 -56.15 8.08 49.04
N THR A 141 -56.84 8.90 48.24
CA THR A 141 -56.62 8.91 46.78
C THR A 141 -55.19 9.29 46.41
N PHE A 142 -54.62 10.30 47.06
CA PHE A 142 -53.22 10.66 46.84
C PHE A 142 -52.26 9.52 47.21
N LYS A 143 -52.51 8.83 48.32
CA LYS A 143 -51.70 7.69 48.77
C LYS A 143 -51.78 6.52 47.79
N GLU A 144 -52.97 6.19 47.32
CA GLU A 144 -53.18 5.14 46.32
C GLU A 144 -52.50 5.49 44.98
N GLU A 145 -52.66 6.72 44.49
CA GLU A 145 -52.00 7.19 43.26
C GLU A 145 -50.48 7.21 43.40
N PHE A 146 -49.97 7.67 44.55
CA PHE A 146 -48.54 7.68 44.84
C PHE A 146 -47.98 6.26 44.87
N GLN A 147 -48.66 5.35 45.58
CA GLN A 147 -48.27 3.94 45.67
C GLN A 147 -48.25 3.29 44.28
N LYS A 148 -49.34 3.42 43.53
CA LYS A 148 -49.44 2.90 42.15
C LYS A 148 -48.36 3.45 41.23
N THR A 149 -48.06 4.74 41.34
CA THR A 149 -47.01 5.39 40.53
C THR A 149 -45.62 4.89 40.91
N ASN A 150 -45.35 4.70 42.20
CA ASN A 150 -44.07 4.17 42.66
C ASN A 150 -43.89 2.71 42.27
N ASP A 151 -44.90 1.87 42.45
CA ASP A 151 -44.86 0.45 42.07
C ASP A 151 -44.58 0.32 40.57
N SER A 152 -45.30 1.09 39.74
CA SER A 152 -45.04 1.12 38.30
C SER A 152 -43.62 1.59 37.92
N LYS A 153 -43.04 2.53 38.67
CA LYS A 153 -41.64 2.97 38.44
C LYS A 153 -40.63 1.92 38.90
N ILE A 154 -40.90 1.24 40.01
CA ILE A 154 -40.04 0.16 40.53
C ILE A 154 -40.01 -0.98 39.53
N ASP A 155 -41.16 -1.41 39.02
CA ASP A 155 -41.25 -2.46 38.00
C ASP A 155 -40.48 -2.07 36.71
N ALA A 156 -40.65 -0.83 36.26
CA ALA A 156 -39.95 -0.32 35.09
C ALA A 156 -38.42 -0.22 35.30
N LEU A 157 -37.96 0.05 36.52
CA LEU A 157 -36.54 0.04 36.86
C LEU A 157 -35.99 -1.38 36.96
N GLN A 158 -36.74 -2.33 37.51
CA GLN A 158 -36.36 -3.74 37.56
C GLN A 158 -36.19 -4.33 36.16
N GLN A 159 -37.16 -4.09 35.27
CA GLN A 159 -37.05 -4.54 33.86
C GLN A 159 -35.83 -3.96 33.15
N LYS A 160 -35.51 -2.68 33.41
CA LYS A 160 -34.30 -2.06 32.84
C LYS A 160 -33.01 -2.65 33.42
N LEU A 161 -33.02 -2.97 34.72
CA LEU A 161 -31.87 -3.59 35.37
C LEU A 161 -31.59 -4.98 34.78
N GLU A 162 -32.63 -5.80 34.59
CA GLU A 162 -32.54 -7.12 33.97
C GLU A 162 -31.99 -7.02 32.54
N ALA A 163 -32.54 -6.11 31.72
CA ALA A 163 -32.07 -5.90 30.36
C ALA A 163 -30.59 -5.47 30.30
N VAL A 164 -30.16 -4.54 31.17
CA VAL A 164 -28.75 -4.11 31.24
C VAL A 164 -27.85 -5.26 31.71
N GLN A 165 -28.34 -6.15 32.56
CA GLN A 165 -27.57 -7.28 33.04
C GLN A 165 -27.37 -8.33 31.94
N GLU A 166 -28.41 -8.59 31.13
CA GLU A 166 -28.32 -9.43 29.94
C GLU A 166 -27.31 -8.86 28.93
N ASP A 167 -27.44 -7.58 28.57
CA ASP A 167 -26.50 -6.89 27.68
C ASP A 167 -25.03 -6.99 28.16
N ASN A 168 -24.82 -6.94 29.48
CA ASN A 168 -23.48 -6.99 30.07
C ASN A 168 -22.86 -8.39 30.00
N GLU A 169 -23.67 -9.45 30.14
CA GLU A 169 -23.18 -10.82 29.93
C GLU A 169 -22.85 -11.07 28.46
N ASP A 170 -23.69 -10.62 27.53
CA ASP A 170 -23.41 -10.69 26.09
C ASP A 170 -22.13 -9.94 25.71
N LEU A 171 -21.91 -8.75 26.27
CA LEU A 171 -20.69 -7.97 26.08
C LEU A 171 -19.45 -8.69 26.60
N LYS A 172 -19.55 -9.38 27.75
CA LYS A 172 -18.42 -10.16 28.28
C LYS A 172 -18.07 -11.31 27.35
N GLU A 173 -19.04 -12.03 26.82
CA GLU A 173 -18.82 -13.14 25.88
C GLU A 173 -18.19 -12.67 24.56
N GLN A 174 -18.63 -11.51 24.05
CA GLN A 174 -18.00 -10.89 22.88
C GLN A 174 -16.54 -10.50 23.16
N VAL A 175 -16.26 -9.94 24.34
CA VAL A 175 -14.89 -9.57 24.74
C VAL A 175 -13.99 -10.80 24.87
N THR A 176 -14.47 -11.92 25.42
CA THR A 176 -13.68 -13.15 25.51
C THR A 176 -13.37 -13.71 24.12
N THR A 177 -14.37 -13.74 23.24
CA THR A 177 -14.21 -14.22 21.85
C THR A 177 -13.19 -13.38 21.08
N LEU A 178 -13.30 -12.04 21.15
CA LEU A 178 -12.36 -11.14 20.49
C LEU A 178 -10.92 -11.29 21.02
N LYS A 179 -10.77 -11.59 22.31
CA LYS A 179 -9.45 -11.82 22.91
C LYS A 179 -8.81 -13.10 22.38
N GLU A 180 -9.58 -14.18 22.25
CA GLU A 180 -9.11 -15.45 21.69
C GLU A 180 -8.74 -15.31 20.20
N GLU A 181 -9.56 -14.63 19.41
CA GLU A 181 -9.24 -14.31 18.02
C GLU A 181 -7.97 -13.45 17.90
N GLY A 182 -7.80 -12.49 18.81
CA GLY A 182 -6.61 -11.65 18.88
C GLY A 182 -5.34 -12.45 19.11
N GLU A 183 -5.36 -13.42 20.03
CA GLU A 183 -4.21 -14.29 20.27
C GLU A 183 -3.93 -15.23 19.10
N LYS A 184 -4.97 -15.79 18.46
CA LYS A 184 -4.81 -16.61 17.25
C LYS A 184 -4.13 -15.82 16.12
N ARG A 185 -4.60 -14.60 15.85
CA ARG A 185 -3.99 -13.73 14.82
C ARG A 185 -2.54 -13.37 15.14
N LYS A 186 -2.19 -13.17 16.41
CA LYS A 186 -0.78 -12.95 16.81
C LYS A 186 0.11 -14.15 16.49
N GLN A 187 -0.38 -15.36 16.73
CA GLN A 187 0.35 -16.58 16.39
C GLN A 187 0.53 -16.74 14.88
N GLU A 188 -0.51 -16.48 14.09
CA GLU A 188 -0.44 -16.50 12.62
C GLU A 188 0.57 -15.46 12.09
N ILE A 189 0.56 -14.24 12.63
CA ILE A 189 1.54 -13.20 12.27
C ILE A 189 2.97 -13.64 12.59
N ALA A 190 3.19 -14.31 13.73
CA ALA A 190 4.52 -14.81 14.09
C ALA A 190 4.99 -15.91 13.13
N ALA A 191 4.11 -16.84 12.76
CA ALA A 191 4.42 -17.90 11.79
C ALA A 191 4.77 -17.32 10.41
N LEU A 192 3.96 -16.38 9.89
CA LEU A 192 4.21 -15.72 8.60
C LEU A 192 5.54 -14.94 8.59
N LYS A 193 5.90 -14.30 9.71
CA LYS A 193 7.20 -13.62 9.86
C LYS A 193 8.36 -14.61 9.77
N SER A 194 8.25 -15.78 10.41
CA SER A 194 9.26 -16.83 10.32
C SER A 194 9.42 -17.32 8.88
N GLU A 195 8.31 -17.65 8.22
CA GLU A 195 8.31 -18.10 6.82
C GLU A 195 8.93 -17.06 5.88
N THR A 196 8.66 -15.78 6.10
CA THR A 196 9.26 -14.69 5.31
C THR A 196 10.79 -14.66 5.45
N VAL A 197 11.32 -14.91 6.64
CA VAL A 197 12.78 -14.97 6.86
C VAL A 197 13.38 -16.17 6.14
N ASP A 198 12.75 -17.33 6.24
CA ASP A 198 13.22 -18.55 5.59
C ASP A 198 13.21 -18.41 4.06
N LEU A 199 12.14 -17.85 3.49
CA LEU A 199 12.04 -17.59 2.05
C LEU A 199 13.11 -16.61 1.57
N ARG A 200 13.39 -15.54 2.33
CA ARG A 200 14.49 -14.62 2.00
C ARG A 200 15.86 -15.33 2.01
N GLY A 201 16.08 -16.22 2.97
CA GLY A 201 17.30 -17.04 3.02
C GLY A 201 17.45 -17.91 1.77
N ARG A 202 16.37 -18.57 1.34
CA ARG A 202 16.35 -19.40 0.12
C ARG A 202 16.61 -18.60 -1.15
N ILE A 203 16.05 -17.38 -1.25
CA ILE A 203 16.30 -16.48 -2.40
C ILE A 203 17.79 -16.11 -2.46
N ALA A 204 18.38 -15.71 -1.33
CA ALA A 204 19.79 -15.33 -1.30
C ALA A 204 20.74 -16.49 -1.66
N GLU A 205 20.37 -17.73 -1.32
CA GLU A 205 21.14 -18.90 -1.72
C GLU A 205 21.04 -19.16 -3.23
N LEU A 206 19.83 -19.10 -3.78
CA LEU A 206 19.59 -19.25 -5.23
C LEU A 206 20.31 -18.18 -6.05
N GLU A 207 20.34 -16.93 -5.57
CA GLU A 207 21.09 -15.84 -6.22
C GLU A 207 22.59 -16.14 -6.24
N ARG A 208 23.14 -16.70 -5.16
CA ARG A 208 24.57 -17.09 -5.11
C ARG A 208 24.88 -18.23 -6.07
N GLU A 209 24.04 -19.25 -6.11
CA GLU A 209 24.18 -20.37 -7.05
C GLU A 209 24.08 -19.90 -8.50
N TYR A 210 23.13 -19.00 -8.79
CA TYR A 210 22.98 -18.40 -10.12
C TYR A 210 24.25 -17.64 -10.55
N GLU A 211 24.80 -16.79 -9.68
CA GLU A 211 26.01 -16.03 -10.01
C GLU A 211 27.24 -16.93 -10.20
N ASP A 212 27.36 -18.02 -9.45
CA ASP A 212 28.44 -19.01 -9.63
C ASP A 212 28.35 -19.69 -11.00
N VAL A 213 27.16 -20.18 -11.36
CA VAL A 213 26.91 -20.83 -12.67
C VAL A 213 27.07 -19.82 -13.81
N HIS A 214 26.53 -18.62 -13.66
CA HIS A 214 26.63 -17.56 -14.66
C HIS A 214 28.08 -17.10 -14.85
N GLY A 215 28.84 -16.95 -13.78
CA GLY A 215 30.27 -16.66 -13.81
C GLY A 215 31.05 -17.77 -14.51
N TRP A 216 30.77 -19.03 -14.16
CA TRP A 216 31.41 -20.19 -14.81
C TRP A 216 31.12 -20.23 -16.31
N LEU A 217 29.87 -20.04 -16.71
CA LEU A 217 29.48 -20.00 -18.13
C LEU A 217 30.16 -18.82 -18.83
N SER A 218 30.12 -17.62 -18.27
CA SER A 218 30.73 -16.43 -18.88
C SER A 218 32.24 -16.58 -19.08
N ASP A 219 32.95 -17.11 -18.08
CA ASP A 219 34.41 -17.22 -18.09
C ASP A 219 34.91 -18.43 -18.88
N LYS A 220 34.25 -19.60 -18.76
CA LYS A 220 34.69 -20.83 -19.42
C LYS A 220 34.20 -20.94 -20.85
N ASP A 221 33.00 -20.45 -21.15
CA ASP A 221 32.46 -20.50 -22.51
C ASP A 221 33.23 -19.55 -23.44
N THR A 222 33.62 -18.36 -22.96
CA THR A 222 34.44 -17.44 -23.76
C THR A 222 35.81 -18.03 -24.11
N GLY A 223 36.51 -18.65 -23.14
CA GLY A 223 37.79 -19.32 -23.41
C GLY A 223 37.66 -20.57 -24.28
N TYR A 224 36.59 -21.34 -24.15
CA TYR A 224 36.32 -22.52 -24.98
C TYR A 224 35.96 -22.13 -26.42
N MET A 225 35.08 -21.15 -26.58
CA MET A 225 34.69 -20.61 -27.89
C MET A 225 35.85 -19.91 -28.60
N ASP A 226 36.72 -19.23 -27.87
CA ASP A 226 37.96 -18.68 -28.41
C ASP A 226 38.86 -19.78 -28.97
N ARG A 227 39.03 -20.90 -28.26
CA ARG A 227 39.79 -22.04 -28.76
C ARG A 227 39.19 -22.65 -30.02
N ILE A 228 37.86 -22.79 -30.09
CA ILE A 228 37.18 -23.29 -31.30
C ILE A 228 37.39 -22.34 -32.48
N ARG A 229 37.25 -21.03 -32.26
CA ARG A 229 37.47 -20.02 -33.30
C ARG A 229 38.93 -20.01 -33.77
N LEU A 230 39.89 -20.01 -32.85
CA LEU A 230 41.32 -20.09 -33.15
C LEU A 230 41.68 -21.40 -33.86
N ARG A 231 41.02 -22.51 -33.55
CA ARG A 231 41.19 -23.78 -34.26
C ARG A 231 40.72 -23.64 -35.71
N HIS A 232 39.52 -23.13 -35.92
CA HIS A 232 38.94 -22.94 -37.25
C HIS A 232 39.85 -22.10 -38.14
N ILE A 233 40.39 -20.98 -37.63
CA ILE A 233 41.23 -20.12 -38.44
C ILE A 233 42.56 -20.76 -38.82
N LEU A 234 43.12 -21.60 -37.94
CA LEU A 234 44.28 -22.41 -38.26
C LEU A 234 43.98 -23.45 -39.34
N ASP A 235 42.79 -24.07 -39.31
CA ASP A 235 42.38 -25.01 -40.34
C ASP A 235 42.18 -24.31 -41.70
N CYS A 236 41.57 -23.13 -41.72
CA CYS A 236 41.45 -22.33 -42.95
C CYS A 236 42.82 -21.94 -43.52
N GLY A 237 43.75 -21.49 -42.67
CA GLY A 237 45.12 -21.17 -43.13
C GLY A 237 45.88 -22.40 -43.63
N GLN A 238 45.78 -23.54 -42.94
CA GLN A 238 46.37 -24.80 -43.39
C GLN A 238 45.76 -25.31 -44.69
N ALA A 239 44.44 -25.15 -44.86
CA ALA A 239 43.74 -25.50 -46.07
C ALA A 239 44.20 -24.65 -47.26
N ARG A 240 44.33 -23.33 -47.06
CA ARG A 240 44.90 -22.42 -48.06
C ARG A 240 46.32 -22.82 -48.44
N LEU A 241 47.17 -23.12 -47.47
CA LEU A 241 48.55 -23.56 -47.72
C LEU A 241 48.59 -24.83 -48.56
N ALA A 242 47.74 -25.83 -48.26
CA ALA A 242 47.66 -27.05 -49.05
C ALA A 242 47.20 -26.80 -50.50
N GLN A 243 46.18 -25.95 -50.67
CA GLN A 243 45.63 -25.61 -51.99
C GLN A 243 46.66 -24.89 -52.84
N VAL A 244 47.31 -23.88 -52.26
CA VAL A 244 48.34 -23.06 -52.91
C VAL A 244 49.57 -23.90 -53.27
N ALA A 245 49.96 -24.84 -52.39
CA ALA A 245 51.04 -25.79 -52.64
C ALA A 245 50.64 -26.98 -53.54
N LYS A 246 49.40 -27.02 -54.03
CA LYS A 246 48.86 -28.08 -54.89
C LYS A 246 49.04 -29.49 -54.28
N ILE A 247 48.87 -29.60 -52.97
CA ILE A 247 48.98 -30.90 -52.27
C ILE A 247 47.78 -31.77 -52.63
N PRO A 248 47.98 -33.02 -53.06
CA PRO A 248 46.87 -33.91 -53.38
C PRO A 248 46.06 -34.25 -52.13
N VAL A 249 44.73 -34.16 -52.24
CA VAL A 249 43.77 -34.59 -51.20
C VAL A 249 43.10 -35.89 -51.69
N SER A 250 42.85 -36.84 -50.78
CA SER A 250 42.17 -38.10 -51.13
C SER A 250 40.74 -37.80 -51.59
N ASN A 251 40.42 -38.12 -52.84
CA ASN A 251 39.15 -37.78 -53.52
C ASN A 251 38.00 -38.76 -53.23
N ASP A 252 38.00 -39.42 -52.06
CA ASP A 252 37.03 -40.48 -51.80
C ASP A 252 35.58 -39.96 -51.65
N TYR A 253 35.36 -38.63 -51.55
CA TYR A 253 34.04 -38.00 -51.45
C TYR A 253 33.92 -36.68 -52.24
N PRO A 254 32.71 -36.35 -52.75
CA PRO A 254 32.49 -35.31 -53.77
C PRO A 254 32.56 -33.85 -53.28
N SER A 255 32.84 -33.58 -52.00
CA SER A 255 33.00 -32.22 -51.47
C SER A 255 34.31 -32.11 -50.68
N LEU A 256 35.30 -31.43 -51.25
CA LEU A 256 36.58 -31.15 -50.58
C LEU A 256 36.35 -30.09 -49.49
N SER A 257 36.34 -30.52 -48.22
CA SER A 257 36.13 -29.61 -47.09
C SER A 257 37.44 -28.90 -46.69
N THR A 258 37.35 -27.75 -46.02
CA THR A 258 38.49 -27.08 -45.36
C THR A 258 39.30 -28.06 -44.51
N THR A 259 38.61 -28.99 -43.84
CA THR A 259 39.19 -30.01 -42.97
C THR A 259 40.10 -30.96 -43.76
N ASP A 260 39.71 -31.36 -44.96
CA ASP A 260 40.47 -32.31 -45.78
C ASP A 260 41.79 -31.70 -46.27
N TRP A 261 41.73 -30.46 -46.74
CA TRP A 261 42.92 -29.68 -47.13
C TRP A 261 43.84 -29.42 -45.94
N SER A 262 43.30 -29.03 -44.77
CA SER A 262 44.08 -28.88 -43.53
C SER A 262 44.77 -30.19 -43.13
N ARG A 263 44.08 -31.33 -43.24
CA ARG A 263 44.65 -32.66 -42.94
C ARG A 263 45.76 -33.03 -43.92
N ALA A 264 45.58 -32.76 -45.22
CA ALA A 264 46.60 -33.01 -46.23
C ALA A 264 47.88 -32.20 -45.95
N TRP A 265 47.76 -30.91 -45.59
CA TRP A 265 48.88 -30.08 -45.14
C TRP A 265 49.61 -30.72 -43.95
N ARG A 266 48.85 -31.07 -42.90
CA ARG A 266 49.43 -31.64 -41.67
C ARG A 266 50.10 -32.99 -41.92
N HIS A 267 49.50 -33.82 -42.77
CA HIS A 267 50.05 -35.11 -43.17
C HIS A 267 51.40 -34.93 -43.88
N ARG A 268 51.53 -33.93 -44.76
CA ARG A 268 52.79 -33.64 -45.46
C ARG A 268 53.94 -33.29 -44.50
N LEU A 269 53.61 -32.65 -43.37
CA LEU A 269 54.57 -32.28 -42.33
C LEU A 269 54.76 -33.34 -41.24
N SER A 270 53.98 -34.44 -41.25
CA SER A 270 53.94 -35.43 -40.15
C SER A 270 55.26 -36.14 -39.87
N GLN A 271 56.13 -36.26 -40.88
CA GLN A 271 57.42 -36.96 -40.81
C GLN A 271 58.54 -36.14 -40.16
N CYS A 272 58.33 -34.85 -39.93
CA CYS A 272 59.34 -33.99 -39.31
C CYS A 272 59.42 -34.25 -37.80
N ALA A 273 60.64 -34.22 -37.26
CA ALA A 273 60.92 -34.50 -35.85
C ALA A 273 60.41 -33.39 -34.91
N ASP A 274 60.55 -32.12 -35.30
CA ASP A 274 60.21 -30.96 -34.47
C ASP A 274 59.57 -29.81 -35.27
N ASN A 275 59.21 -28.72 -34.58
CA ASN A 275 58.55 -27.57 -35.20
C ASN A 275 59.48 -26.76 -36.13
N ALA A 276 60.80 -26.75 -35.88
CA ALA A 276 61.75 -26.02 -36.72
C ALA A 276 61.91 -26.72 -38.07
N GLU A 277 62.02 -28.05 -38.06
CA GLU A 277 62.04 -28.86 -39.27
C GLU A 277 60.72 -28.75 -40.05
N ARG A 278 59.58 -28.70 -39.34
CA ARG A 278 58.26 -28.49 -39.96
C ARG A 278 58.15 -27.15 -40.68
N LEU A 279 58.66 -26.09 -40.05
CA LEU A 279 58.70 -24.76 -40.66
C LEU A 279 59.62 -24.72 -41.88
N ALA A 280 60.83 -25.30 -41.78
CA ALA A 280 61.77 -25.39 -42.90
C ALA A 280 61.18 -26.20 -44.08
N LYS A 281 60.52 -27.32 -43.79
CA LYS A 281 59.83 -28.13 -44.80
C LYS A 281 58.68 -27.38 -45.44
N ALA A 282 57.89 -26.64 -44.65
CA ALA A 282 56.82 -25.79 -45.18
C ALA A 282 57.37 -24.73 -46.14
N ARG A 283 58.49 -24.06 -45.79
CA ARG A 283 59.17 -23.10 -46.68
C ARG A 283 59.62 -23.74 -47.99
N SER A 284 60.20 -24.93 -47.92
CA SER A 284 60.61 -25.68 -49.12
C SER A 284 59.41 -26.03 -50.01
N ILE A 285 58.27 -26.40 -49.43
CA ILE A 285 57.04 -26.69 -50.19
C ILE A 285 56.47 -25.43 -50.87
N LEU A 286 56.60 -24.28 -50.21
CA LEU A 286 56.05 -23.01 -50.68
C LEU A 286 57.04 -22.19 -51.54
N ALA A 287 58.25 -22.68 -51.78
CA ALA A 287 59.29 -21.93 -52.50
C ALA A 287 58.88 -21.61 -53.95
N ASP A 288 58.20 -22.56 -54.61
CA ASP A 288 57.76 -22.46 -56.01
C ASP A 288 56.29 -22.01 -56.13
N CYS A 289 55.76 -21.38 -55.09
CA CYS A 289 54.39 -20.90 -55.04
C CYS A 289 54.19 -19.59 -55.81
N ASP A 290 53.10 -19.51 -56.59
CA ASP A 290 52.71 -18.32 -57.34
C ASP A 290 52.00 -17.23 -56.49
N ASP A 291 51.56 -17.55 -55.26
CA ASP A 291 50.85 -16.62 -54.37
C ASP A 291 51.86 -15.82 -53.50
N PRO A 292 52.10 -14.53 -53.79
CA PRO A 292 53.11 -13.73 -53.08
C PRO A 292 52.80 -13.59 -51.59
N ASP A 293 51.52 -13.52 -51.23
CA ASP A 293 51.05 -13.48 -49.84
C ASP A 293 51.49 -14.72 -49.04
N THR A 294 51.53 -15.89 -49.68
CA THR A 294 51.95 -17.14 -49.07
C THR A 294 53.46 -17.30 -49.10
N ARG A 295 54.10 -16.96 -50.22
CA ARG A 295 55.55 -17.08 -50.40
C ARG A 295 56.32 -16.16 -49.45
N ASP A 296 55.88 -14.91 -49.35
CA ASP A 296 56.58 -13.84 -48.63
C ASP A 296 56.06 -13.68 -47.18
N MET A 297 55.17 -14.59 -46.72
CA MET A 297 54.66 -14.62 -45.36
C MET A 297 55.81 -14.65 -44.33
N PRO A 298 55.74 -13.96 -43.18
CA PRO A 298 56.75 -14.07 -42.11
C PRO A 298 56.80 -15.45 -41.46
N ASP A 299 57.99 -15.87 -40.99
CA ASP A 299 58.18 -17.17 -40.30
C ASP A 299 57.34 -17.30 -39.04
N ASP A 300 57.11 -16.20 -38.31
CA ASP A 300 56.27 -16.21 -37.11
C ASP A 300 54.81 -16.57 -37.42
N VAL A 301 54.30 -16.09 -38.56
CA VAL A 301 52.93 -16.38 -39.02
C VAL A 301 52.84 -17.81 -39.58
N LEU A 302 53.81 -18.21 -40.41
CA LEU A 302 53.86 -19.55 -40.97
C LEU A 302 54.07 -20.62 -39.88
N GLY A 303 54.82 -20.28 -38.84
CA GLY A 303 55.03 -21.08 -37.64
C GLY A 303 53.71 -21.57 -37.05
N HIS A 304 52.72 -20.69 -36.91
CA HIS A 304 51.40 -21.05 -36.36
C HIS A 304 50.66 -22.13 -37.16
N PHE A 305 50.82 -22.16 -38.49
CA PHE A 305 50.20 -23.17 -39.35
C PHE A 305 51.01 -24.47 -39.44
N THR A 306 52.25 -24.46 -38.97
CA THR A 306 53.15 -25.61 -39.06
C THR A 306 53.35 -26.32 -37.73
N VAL A 307 53.00 -25.72 -36.58
CA VAL A 307 53.11 -26.36 -35.26
C VAL A 307 52.52 -27.78 -35.24
N LYS A 308 53.24 -28.72 -34.61
CA LYS A 308 52.75 -30.09 -34.38
C LYS A 308 51.43 -30.07 -33.60
N PRO A 309 50.34 -30.68 -34.13
CA PRO A 309 49.09 -30.77 -33.40
C PRO A 309 49.26 -31.53 -32.09
N SER A 310 48.62 -31.07 -31.02
CA SER A 310 48.47 -31.86 -29.79
C SER A 310 47.42 -32.96 -29.99
N ASP A 311 47.44 -34.00 -29.15
CA ASP A 311 46.46 -35.09 -29.21
C ASP A 311 45.02 -34.57 -29.08
N THR A 312 44.78 -33.61 -28.18
CA THR A 312 43.49 -32.91 -28.03
C THR A 312 43.05 -32.19 -29.31
N ARG A 313 43.99 -31.68 -30.10
CA ARG A 313 43.70 -31.01 -31.37
C ARG A 313 43.29 -32.00 -32.46
N LEU A 314 43.84 -33.22 -32.43
CA LEU A 314 43.48 -34.30 -33.35
C LEU A 314 42.08 -34.85 -33.05
N ASP A 315 41.71 -34.98 -31.77
CA ASP A 315 40.35 -35.38 -31.36
C ASP A 315 39.29 -34.35 -31.78
N GLY A 316 39.66 -33.06 -31.74
CA GLY A 316 38.82 -31.94 -32.17
C GLY A 316 38.58 -31.85 -33.68
N ASP A 317 39.28 -32.63 -34.51
CA ASP A 317 39.04 -32.68 -35.97
C ASP A 317 37.68 -33.30 -36.35
N ARG A 318 36.91 -33.77 -35.35
CA ARG A 318 35.53 -34.24 -35.48
C ARG A 318 34.49 -33.17 -35.09
N THR A 319 34.92 -32.02 -34.57
CA THR A 319 34.02 -30.94 -34.19
C THR A 319 33.61 -30.14 -35.43
N ALA A 320 32.31 -29.99 -35.64
CA ALA A 320 31.79 -29.19 -36.74
C ALA A 320 32.27 -27.74 -36.61
N HIS A 321 32.94 -27.25 -37.65
CA HIS A 321 33.32 -25.84 -37.73
C HIS A 321 32.22 -25.06 -38.46
N PRO A 322 31.90 -23.83 -38.02
CA PRO A 322 30.97 -22.98 -38.77
C PRO A 322 31.56 -22.66 -40.15
N GLU A 323 30.80 -22.90 -41.21
CA GLU A 323 31.28 -22.81 -42.60
C GLU A 323 31.53 -21.37 -43.07
N LYS A 324 30.97 -20.37 -42.38
CA LYS A 324 31.04 -18.95 -42.76
C LYS A 324 31.22 -18.06 -41.54
N VAL A 325 32.47 -17.86 -41.13
CA VAL A 325 32.83 -16.98 -40.02
C VAL A 325 33.54 -15.75 -40.56
N GLY A 326 32.92 -14.57 -40.44
CA GLY A 326 33.55 -13.31 -40.84
C GLY A 326 34.56 -12.79 -39.81
N GLU A 327 35.39 -11.83 -40.22
CA GLU A 327 36.44 -11.21 -39.37
C GLU A 327 35.92 -10.68 -38.03
N GLN A 328 34.69 -10.13 -38.01
CA GLN A 328 34.06 -9.60 -36.80
C GLN A 328 33.90 -10.65 -35.68
N ALA A 329 33.72 -11.92 -36.03
CA ALA A 329 33.59 -13.00 -35.03
C ALA A 329 34.90 -13.27 -34.27
N TYR A 330 36.04 -12.81 -34.81
CA TYR A 330 37.36 -12.95 -34.18
C TYR A 330 37.78 -11.73 -33.37
N LYS A 331 37.10 -10.59 -33.52
CA LYS A 331 37.48 -9.34 -32.85
C LYS A 331 37.62 -9.53 -31.33
N GLY A 332 36.60 -10.12 -30.70
CA GLY A 332 36.62 -10.39 -29.26
C GLY A 332 37.71 -11.40 -28.83
N VAL A 333 38.03 -12.38 -29.70
CA VAL A 333 39.10 -13.37 -29.47
C VAL A 333 40.45 -12.65 -29.39
N VAL A 334 40.71 -11.75 -30.35
CA VAL A 334 41.95 -10.97 -30.44
C VAL A 334 42.09 -10.03 -29.25
N GLU A 335 41.02 -9.34 -28.86
CA GLU A 335 41.04 -8.40 -27.73
C GLU A 335 41.34 -9.10 -26.39
N ARG A 336 40.92 -10.35 -26.23
CA ARG A 336 41.19 -11.16 -25.03
C ARG A 336 42.60 -11.77 -24.97
N GLN A 337 43.38 -11.76 -26.06
CA GLN A 337 44.76 -12.25 -26.03
C GLN A 337 45.75 -11.24 -25.42
N PRO A 338 46.90 -11.70 -24.90
CA PRO A 338 47.99 -10.83 -24.45
C PRO A 338 48.39 -9.81 -25.52
N GLU A 339 48.65 -8.57 -25.13
CA GLU A 339 48.83 -7.44 -26.06
C GLU A 339 49.91 -7.69 -27.13
N GLY A 340 51.03 -8.32 -26.75
CA GLY A 340 52.11 -8.67 -27.67
C GLY A 340 51.74 -9.72 -28.73
N GLN A 341 50.70 -10.53 -28.51
CA GLN A 341 50.28 -11.57 -29.45
C GLN A 341 49.21 -11.09 -30.44
N ARG A 342 48.54 -9.97 -30.15
CA ARG A 342 47.42 -9.46 -30.96
C ARG A 342 47.80 -9.14 -32.41
N PRO A 343 48.94 -8.49 -32.71
CA PRO A 343 49.33 -8.19 -34.09
C PRO A 343 49.55 -9.46 -34.92
N LEU A 344 50.23 -10.45 -34.34
CA LEU A 344 50.51 -11.73 -34.97
C LEU A 344 49.21 -12.50 -35.24
N LEU A 345 48.32 -12.55 -34.24
CA LEU A 345 47.03 -13.22 -34.39
C LEU A 345 46.15 -12.57 -35.47
N ARG A 346 46.16 -11.25 -35.60
CA ARG A 346 45.46 -10.55 -36.70
C ARG A 346 45.99 -10.96 -38.07
N GLN A 347 47.30 -11.16 -38.22
CA GLN A 347 47.89 -11.65 -39.48
C GLN A 347 47.48 -13.09 -39.79
N VAL A 348 47.48 -13.96 -38.78
CA VAL A 348 46.98 -15.35 -38.91
C VAL A 348 45.51 -15.36 -39.34
N ILE A 349 44.68 -14.49 -38.75
CA ILE A 349 43.26 -14.36 -39.11
C ILE A 349 43.08 -13.82 -40.52
N ALA A 350 43.75 -12.73 -40.87
CA ALA A 350 43.67 -12.14 -42.20
C ALA A 350 44.12 -13.14 -43.29
N TYR A 351 45.13 -13.97 -43.01
CA TYR A 351 45.58 -14.99 -43.95
C TYR A 351 44.60 -16.16 -44.07
N GLY A 352 44.10 -16.67 -42.94
CA GLY A 352 43.19 -17.81 -42.91
C GLY A 352 41.82 -17.49 -43.53
N LEU A 353 41.28 -16.30 -43.30
CA LEU A 353 39.98 -15.88 -43.87
C LEU A 353 40.00 -15.68 -45.38
N LYS A 354 41.18 -15.56 -46.00
CA LYS A 354 41.33 -15.56 -47.46
C LYS A 354 41.12 -16.94 -48.08
N PHE A 355 41.00 -18.00 -47.27
CA PHE A 355 40.57 -19.31 -47.77
C PHE A 355 39.10 -19.24 -48.16
N HIS A 356 38.85 -19.22 -49.46
CA HIS A 356 37.51 -19.31 -50.02
C HIS A 356 37.36 -20.73 -50.59
N LEU A 357 36.39 -21.47 -50.08
CA LEU A 357 35.83 -22.60 -50.83
C LEU A 357 34.94 -21.99 -51.92
N ASP A 358 35.56 -21.36 -52.92
CA ASP A 358 34.82 -20.96 -54.11
C ASP A 358 34.27 -22.24 -54.73
N SER A 359 32.95 -22.31 -54.73
CA SER A 359 32.15 -23.35 -55.36
C SER A 359 32.49 -23.38 -56.85
N ASN A 360 33.13 -24.47 -57.29
CA ASN A 360 32.84 -25.04 -58.60
C ASN A 360 31.64 -25.98 -58.44
#